data_AF-A0A7J6R7K5-F1
#
_entry.id   AF-A0A7J6R7K5-F1
#
_cell.length_a   1.000
_cell.length_b   1.000
_cell.length_c   1.000
_cell.angle_alpha   90.00
_cell.angle_beta   90.00
_cell.angle_gamma   90.00
#
_symmetry.space_group_name_H-M   'P 1'
#
loop_
_entity.id
_entity.type
_entity.pdbx_description
1 polymer ?
#
loop_
_entity_poly.entity_id
_entity_poly.type
_entity_poly.pdbx_seq_one_letter_code
_entity_poly.pdbx_strand_id
1 'polypeptide(L)'
;AHLSGESKIDTSDLMATAAKTVPKLRIIPLAFAAPESDHLGVQMYVDENAGEVGLKENGRAGGIAAICGCPRESIRGDVFISRVFSDAHHWWREDFEIPDIRPSAEWIQTAHTVKARLEEEAKAAMENAADPLADLPEGYYDLEAVDDSDDEEDEEPAKADGHSPAAKQPAAPVVKRPEDMGALDSNTYRDNYRFRQMKGKV
;
A
#
# COMPACT_ATOMS: atom_id res chain seq x y z
N ALA A 1 -27.89 -30.66 -37.76
CA ALA A 1 -26.84 -29.70 -37.36
C ALA A 1 -26.74 -29.74 -35.85
N HIS A 2 -25.77 -30.49 -35.32
CA HIS A 2 -25.53 -30.61 -33.88
C HIS A 2 -24.75 -29.37 -33.43
N LEU A 3 -25.43 -28.38 -32.86
CA LEU A 3 -24.81 -27.32 -32.08
C LEU A 3 -24.93 -27.72 -30.60
N SER A 4 -23.98 -28.51 -30.13
CA SER A 4 -23.84 -28.84 -28.71
C SER A 4 -22.36 -28.76 -28.37
N GLY A 5 -21.86 -27.53 -28.25
CA GLY A 5 -20.57 -27.24 -27.65
C GLY A 5 -20.82 -26.53 -26.33
N GLU A 6 -20.81 -27.27 -25.23
CA GLU A 6 -20.65 -26.67 -23.92
C GLU A 6 -19.23 -26.09 -23.87
N SER A 7 -19.08 -24.79 -24.09
CA SER A 7 -17.82 -24.11 -23.85
C SER A 7 -17.57 -24.13 -22.34
N LYS A 8 -16.78 -25.09 -21.86
CA LYS A 8 -16.22 -25.06 -20.52
C LYS A 8 -15.46 -23.74 -20.39
N ILE A 9 -15.95 -22.86 -19.52
CA ILE A 9 -15.25 -21.63 -19.19
C ILE A 9 -13.95 -22.07 -18.55
N ASP A 10 -12.83 -21.76 -19.20
CA ASP A 10 -11.52 -22.03 -18.64
C ASP A 10 -11.35 -21.13 -17.41
N THR A 11 -11.48 -21.73 -16.23
CA THR A 11 -11.35 -21.03 -14.96
C THR A 11 -9.95 -20.45 -14.78
N SER A 12 -8.93 -21.01 -15.43
CA SER A 12 -7.57 -20.46 -15.38
C SER A 12 -7.47 -19.13 -16.13
N ASP A 13 -8.06 -19.03 -17.33
CA ASP A 13 -8.14 -17.78 -18.09
C ASP A 13 -9.01 -16.73 -17.39
N LEU A 14 -10.10 -17.16 -16.75
CA LEU A 14 -10.94 -16.28 -15.94
C LEU A 14 -10.15 -15.71 -14.75
N MET A 15 -9.40 -16.54 -14.03
CA MET A 15 -8.58 -16.11 -12.90
C MET A 15 -7.40 -15.24 -13.35
N ALA A 16 -6.78 -15.53 -14.49
CA ALA A 16 -5.73 -14.70 -15.08
C ALA A 16 -6.27 -13.33 -15.52
N THR A 17 -7.48 -13.28 -16.07
CA THR A 17 -8.15 -12.03 -16.46
C THR A 17 -8.58 -11.23 -15.22
N ALA A 18 -9.08 -11.92 -14.19
CA ALA A 18 -9.41 -11.30 -12.91
C ALA A 18 -8.17 -10.66 -12.26
N ALA A 19 -7.04 -11.37 -12.25
CA ALA A 19 -5.78 -10.86 -11.70
C ALA A 19 -5.28 -9.58 -12.39
N LYS A 20 -5.52 -9.44 -13.71
CA LYS A 20 -5.20 -8.23 -14.49
C LYS A 20 -6.17 -7.07 -14.29
N THR A 21 -7.37 -7.35 -13.78
CA THR A 21 -8.45 -6.36 -13.61
C THR A 21 -8.60 -5.86 -12.17
N VAL A 22 -8.04 -6.58 -11.19
CA VAL A 22 -7.92 -6.07 -9.81
C VAL A 22 -6.99 -4.86 -9.82
N PRO A 23 -7.47 -3.65 -9.47
CA PRO A 23 -6.66 -2.44 -9.53
C PRO A 23 -5.48 -2.53 -8.54
N LYS A 24 -4.25 -2.48 -9.07
CA LYS A 24 -3.02 -2.43 -8.27
C LYS A 24 -2.49 -1.02 -8.29
N LEU A 25 -2.32 -0.44 -7.11
CA LEU A 25 -1.89 0.93 -6.94
C LEU A 25 -0.55 0.95 -6.24
N ARG A 26 0.43 1.62 -6.86
CA ARG A 26 1.70 1.96 -6.23
C ARG A 26 1.78 3.44 -5.96
N ILE A 27 2.28 3.80 -4.78
CA ILE A 27 2.47 5.18 -4.36
C ILE A 27 3.96 5.46 -4.36
N ILE A 28 4.38 6.43 -5.17
CA ILE A 28 5.74 6.97 -5.16
C ILE A 28 5.71 8.26 -4.32
N PRO A 29 6.36 8.29 -3.15
CA PRO A 29 6.50 9.52 -2.38
C PRO A 29 7.51 10.43 -3.10
N LEU A 30 7.01 11.50 -3.74
CA LEU A 30 7.84 12.51 -4.40
C LEU A 30 8.44 13.49 -3.39
N ALA A 31 7.68 13.82 -2.34
CA ALA A 31 8.12 14.62 -1.20
C ALA A 31 7.49 14.08 0.08
N PHE A 32 8.27 14.01 1.16
CA PHE A 32 7.78 13.59 2.47
C PHE A 32 7.22 14.79 3.23
N ALA A 33 6.11 14.58 3.93
CA ALA A 33 5.58 15.55 4.88
C ALA A 33 6.49 15.56 6.11
N ALA A 34 7.25 16.63 6.27
CA ALA A 34 8.20 16.82 7.37
C ALA A 34 8.18 18.29 7.83
N PRO A 35 8.68 18.62 9.04
CA PRO A 35 8.73 20.00 9.51
C PRO A 35 9.41 20.97 8.54
N GLU A 36 10.43 20.50 7.80
CA GLU A 36 11.17 21.30 6.83
C GLU A 36 10.37 21.59 5.55
N SER A 37 9.35 20.80 5.26
CA SER A 37 8.43 21.00 4.13
C SER A 37 7.10 21.61 4.56
N ASP A 38 7.04 22.26 5.72
CA ASP A 38 5.80 22.76 6.33
C ASP A 38 4.74 21.66 6.45
N HIS A 39 5.18 20.43 6.72
CA HIS A 39 4.35 19.23 6.78
C HIS A 39 3.61 18.92 5.47
N LEU A 40 4.07 19.45 4.34
CA LEU A 40 3.55 19.13 3.01
C LEU A 40 4.33 17.98 2.38
N GLY A 41 3.60 16.97 1.95
CA GLY A 41 4.07 15.86 1.14
C GLY A 41 3.43 15.87 -0.25
N VAL A 42 4.12 15.27 -1.21
CA VAL A 42 3.62 15.10 -2.59
C VAL A 42 3.73 13.62 -2.95
N GLN A 43 2.64 13.05 -3.42
CA GLN A 43 2.53 11.62 -3.73
C GLN A 43 2.09 11.43 -5.18
N MET A 44 2.74 10.51 -5.89
CA MET A 44 2.33 10.05 -7.21
C MET A 44 1.71 8.66 -7.10
N TYR A 45 0.48 8.55 -7.57
CA TYR A 45 -0.30 7.32 -7.65
C TYR A 45 -0.16 6.75 -9.05
N VAL A 46 0.40 5.54 -9.13
CA VAL A 46 0.70 4.82 -10.37
C VAL A 46 -0.15 3.56 -10.43
N ASP A 47 -0.82 3.35 -11.55
CA ASP A 47 -1.49 2.08 -11.85
C ASP A 47 -0.44 1.03 -12.25
N GLU A 48 -0.26 0.00 -11.41
CA GLU A 48 0.69 -1.07 -11.70
C GLU A 48 0.19 -2.03 -12.78
N ASN A 49 -1.12 -2.09 -13.03
CA ASN A 49 -1.68 -2.93 -14.08
C ASN A 49 -1.35 -2.38 -15.48
N ALA A 50 -0.94 -1.11 -15.57
CA ALA A 50 -0.60 -0.45 -16.83
C ALA A 50 0.43 -1.24 -17.67
N GLY A 51 1.37 -1.94 -17.00
CA GLY A 51 2.31 -2.83 -17.68
C GLY A 51 1.63 -4.08 -18.27
N GLU A 52 0.76 -4.72 -17.50
CA GLU A 52 0.06 -5.95 -17.87
C GLU A 52 -0.93 -5.73 -19.02
N VAL A 53 -1.57 -4.56 -19.07
CA VAL A 53 -2.46 -4.14 -20.16
C VAL A 53 -1.73 -3.52 -21.35
N GLY A 54 -0.39 -3.46 -21.32
CA GLY A 54 0.43 -3.03 -22.44
C GLY A 54 0.40 -1.51 -22.70
N LEU A 55 0.13 -0.68 -21.68
CA LEU A 55 0.20 0.77 -21.82
C LEU A 55 1.64 1.23 -22.03
N LYS A 56 1.76 2.37 -22.73
CA LYS A 56 3.04 3.02 -23.04
C LYS A 56 3.66 3.61 -21.78
N GLU A 57 4.98 3.74 -21.81
CA GLU A 57 5.73 4.46 -20.79
C GLU A 57 5.38 5.94 -20.79
N ASN A 58 5.22 6.49 -19.59
CA ASN A 58 4.94 7.88 -19.33
C ASN A 58 6.24 8.58 -18.93
N GLY A 59 7.01 9.01 -19.94
CA GLY A 59 8.28 9.70 -19.73
C GLY A 59 8.15 11.01 -18.92
N ARG A 60 6.98 11.64 -18.90
CA ARG A 60 6.72 12.83 -18.07
C ARG A 60 6.66 12.46 -16.59
N ALA A 61 5.92 11.42 -16.24
CA ALA A 61 5.84 10.91 -14.87
C ALA A 61 7.21 10.43 -14.38
N GLY A 62 7.92 9.65 -15.21
CA GLY A 62 9.28 9.22 -14.90
C GLY A 62 10.26 10.39 -14.73
N GLY A 63 10.12 11.45 -15.54
CA GLY A 63 10.88 12.68 -15.41
C GLY A 63 10.62 13.42 -14.09
N ILE A 64 9.35 13.55 -13.69
CA ILE A 64 8.96 14.17 -12.41
C ILE A 64 9.56 13.38 -11.24
N ALA A 65 9.41 12.05 -11.24
CA ALA A 65 9.98 11.19 -10.22
C ALA A 65 11.51 11.33 -10.13
N ALA A 66 12.19 11.33 -11.29
CA ALA A 66 13.64 11.52 -11.35
C ALA A 66 14.09 12.89 -10.82
N ILE A 67 13.35 13.96 -11.13
CA ILE A 67 13.65 15.31 -10.62
C ILE A 67 13.47 15.38 -9.10
N CYS A 68 12.59 14.57 -8.51
CA CYS A 68 12.42 14.46 -7.06
C CYS A 68 13.41 13.49 -6.39
N GLY A 69 14.41 12.99 -7.14
CA GLY A 69 15.42 12.07 -6.62
C GLY A 69 14.90 10.65 -6.41
N CYS A 70 13.73 10.27 -6.94
CA CYS A 70 13.27 8.89 -6.93
C CYS A 70 14.06 8.06 -7.96
N PRO A 71 14.27 6.75 -7.71
CA PRO A 71 14.84 5.85 -8.70
C PRO A 71 14.12 5.97 -10.04
N ARG A 72 14.87 5.87 -11.15
CA ARG A 72 14.29 5.85 -12.49
C ARG A 72 13.54 4.53 -12.69
N GLU A 73 12.25 4.55 -12.37
CA GLU A 73 11.35 3.43 -12.61
C GLU A 73 10.58 3.62 -13.92
N SER A 74 10.27 2.51 -14.60
CA SER A 74 9.37 2.52 -15.75
C SER A 74 7.95 2.73 -15.25
N ILE A 75 7.47 3.97 -15.37
CA ILE A 75 6.08 4.35 -15.07
C ILE A 75 5.30 4.28 -16.38
N ARG A 76 4.19 3.53 -16.39
CA ARG A 76 3.34 3.32 -17.56
C ARG A 76 1.93 3.86 -17.32
N GLY A 77 1.26 4.24 -18.40
CA GLY A 77 -0.11 4.75 -18.34
C GLY A 77 -0.21 6.12 -17.66
N ASP A 78 -1.40 6.39 -17.12
CA ASP A 78 -1.69 7.65 -16.45
C ASP A 78 -1.28 7.59 -14.97
N VAL A 79 -1.00 8.77 -14.42
CA VAL A 79 -0.68 8.94 -13.00
C VAL A 79 -1.52 10.05 -12.41
N PHE A 80 -1.80 9.95 -11.12
CA PHE A 80 -2.40 11.03 -10.34
C PHE A 80 -1.37 11.56 -9.36
N ILE A 81 -1.26 12.87 -9.22
CA ILE A 81 -0.35 13.50 -8.26
C ILE A 81 -1.19 14.32 -7.29
N SER A 82 -0.93 14.19 -5.99
CA SER A 82 -1.60 14.97 -4.96
C SER A 82 -0.62 15.57 -3.97
N ARG A 83 -0.95 16.77 -3.48
CA ARG A 83 -0.34 17.36 -2.29
C ARG A 83 -1.15 17.01 -1.05
N VAL A 84 -0.44 16.71 0.03
CA VAL A 84 -1.01 16.27 1.30
C VAL A 84 -0.33 17.04 2.41
N PHE A 85 -1.11 17.63 3.31
CA PHE A 85 -0.60 18.07 4.59
C PHE A 85 -0.70 16.91 5.58
N SER A 86 0.37 16.64 6.32
CA SER A 86 0.37 15.63 7.39
C SER A 86 1.34 16.04 8.52
N ASP A 87 0.77 16.35 9.69
CA ASP A 87 1.54 16.47 10.93
C ASP A 87 1.22 15.28 11.87
N ALA A 88 1.61 15.34 13.14
CA ALA A 88 1.36 14.28 14.11
C ALA A 88 -0.13 14.10 14.51
N HIS A 89 -0.99 15.05 14.18
CA HIS A 89 -2.35 15.17 14.70
C HIS A 89 -3.41 15.44 13.62
N HIS A 90 -3.02 16.00 12.48
CA HIS A 90 -3.90 16.44 11.43
C HIS A 90 -3.43 15.97 10.06
N TRP A 91 -4.40 15.77 9.19
CA TRP A 91 -4.18 15.32 7.84
C TRP A 91 -5.27 15.82 6.90
N TRP A 92 -4.88 16.35 5.75
CA TRP A 92 -5.82 16.69 4.66
C TRP A 92 -5.09 16.73 3.31
N ARG A 93 -5.88 16.69 2.23
CA ARG A 93 -5.37 16.92 0.88
C ARG A 93 -5.44 18.40 0.53
N GLU A 94 -4.42 18.86 -0.17
CA GLU A 94 -4.38 20.20 -0.71
C GLU A 94 -4.50 20.20 -2.22
N ASP A 95 -4.97 21.34 -2.75
CA ASP A 95 -5.04 21.57 -4.19
C ASP A 95 -3.63 21.57 -4.77
N PHE A 96 -3.41 20.74 -5.80
CA PHE A 96 -2.15 20.64 -6.52
C PHE A 96 -2.40 21.00 -7.97
N GLU A 97 -1.92 22.16 -8.38
CA GLU A 97 -2.20 22.72 -9.70
C GLU A 97 -1.04 22.49 -10.68
N ILE A 98 -1.30 22.67 -11.96
CA ILE A 98 -0.26 22.56 -13.01
C ILE A 98 0.96 23.45 -12.72
N PRO A 99 0.83 24.70 -12.21
CA PRO A 99 1.97 25.53 -11.84
C PRO A 99 2.88 24.91 -10.76
N ASP A 100 2.37 23.99 -9.94
CA ASP A 100 3.14 23.33 -8.88
C ASP A 100 4.10 22.26 -9.45
N ILE A 101 3.86 21.76 -10.66
CA ILE A 101 4.72 20.81 -11.40
C ILE A 101 5.74 21.58 -12.24
N ARG A 102 6.54 22.44 -11.60
CA ARG A 102 7.68 23.10 -12.24
C ARG A 102 8.97 22.54 -11.65
N PRO A 103 9.99 22.20 -12.45
CA PRO A 103 11.28 21.75 -11.92
C PRO A 103 11.94 22.75 -10.97
N SER A 104 11.59 24.02 -11.08
CA SER A 104 12.06 25.11 -10.21
C SER A 104 11.18 25.37 -8.99
N ALA A 105 10.17 24.53 -8.73
CA ALA A 105 9.30 24.68 -7.57
C ALA A 105 10.11 24.43 -6.29
N GLU A 106 9.90 25.27 -5.29
CA GLU A 106 10.64 25.24 -4.02
C GLU A 106 10.53 23.88 -3.32
N TRP A 107 9.32 23.29 -3.32
CA TRP A 107 9.07 22.00 -2.69
C TRP A 107 9.94 20.86 -3.24
N ILE A 108 10.38 20.94 -4.50
CA ILE A 108 11.27 19.93 -5.09
C ILE A 108 12.65 19.98 -4.43
N GLN A 109 13.18 21.18 -4.17
CA GLN A 109 14.48 21.34 -3.50
C GLN A 109 14.38 20.85 -2.06
N THR A 110 13.32 21.23 -1.36
CA THR A 110 13.04 20.76 0.01
C THR A 110 12.89 19.24 0.05
N ALA A 111 12.24 18.63 -0.96
CA ALA A 111 12.08 17.19 -1.04
C ALA A 111 13.44 16.45 -1.09
N HIS A 112 14.41 16.96 -1.86
CA HIS A 112 15.77 16.40 -1.87
C HIS A 112 16.44 16.47 -0.50
N THR A 113 16.34 17.61 0.17
CA THR A 113 16.94 17.81 1.50
C THR A 113 16.33 16.87 2.54
N VAL A 114 14.99 16.80 2.60
CA VAL A 114 14.28 15.93 3.54
C VAL A 114 14.60 14.46 3.26
N LYS A 115 14.59 14.07 1.98
CA LYS A 115 14.88 12.68 1.60
C LYS A 115 16.30 12.27 1.99
N ALA A 116 17.30 13.10 1.71
CA ALA A 116 18.69 12.81 2.08
C ALA A 116 18.85 12.64 3.60
N ARG A 117 18.21 13.50 4.41
CA ARG A 117 18.18 13.35 5.88
C ARG A 117 17.53 12.03 6.30
N LEU A 118 16.35 11.71 5.76
CA LEU A 118 15.62 10.49 6.10
C LEU A 118 16.40 9.23 5.69
N GLU A 119 17.13 9.25 4.58
CA GLU A 119 17.99 8.14 4.16
C GLU A 119 19.18 7.93 5.12
N GLU A 120 19.79 9.02 5.61
CA GLU A 120 20.86 8.95 6.61
C GLU A 120 20.33 8.42 7.96
N GLU A 121 19.18 8.92 8.41
CA GLU A 121 18.51 8.43 9.61
C GLU A 121 18.11 6.97 9.49
N ALA A 122 17.57 6.54 8.35
CA ALA A 122 17.23 5.14 8.09
C ALA A 122 18.47 4.24 8.09
N LYS A 123 19.58 4.70 7.51
CA LYS A 123 20.84 3.97 7.52
C LYS A 123 21.40 3.83 8.95
N ALA A 124 21.42 4.92 9.71
CA ALA A 124 21.87 4.90 11.09
C ALA A 124 20.95 4.04 11.98
N ALA A 125 19.64 4.08 11.76
CA ALA A 125 18.69 3.22 12.45
C ALA A 125 18.90 1.75 12.12
N MET A 126 19.21 1.41 10.87
CA MET A 126 19.51 0.04 10.45
C MET A 126 20.84 -0.47 11.03
N GLU A 127 21.85 0.39 11.16
CA GLU A 127 23.13 0.04 11.80
C GLU A 127 22.99 -0.13 13.33
N ASN A 128 22.14 0.68 13.96
CA ASN A 128 21.86 0.60 15.39
C ASN A 128 20.77 -0.43 15.74
N ALA A 129 20.08 -0.99 14.73
CA ALA A 129 19.11 -2.04 14.95
C ALA A 129 19.86 -3.26 15.47
N ALA A 130 19.71 -3.53 16.77
CA ALA A 130 20.17 -4.78 17.37
C ALA A 130 19.60 -5.94 16.56
N ASP A 131 20.43 -6.95 16.28
CA ASP A 131 19.98 -8.16 15.61
C ASP A 131 18.79 -8.73 16.40
N PRO A 132 17.56 -8.75 15.83
CA PRO A 132 16.38 -9.21 16.54
C PRO A 132 16.48 -10.71 16.90
N LEU A 133 17.45 -11.45 16.33
CA LEU A 133 17.77 -12.82 16.70
C LEU A 133 18.86 -12.95 17.78
N ALA A 134 19.59 -11.89 18.14
CA ALA A 134 20.72 -11.99 19.08
C ALA A 134 20.30 -12.33 20.52
N ASP A 135 19.06 -12.01 20.90
CA ASP A 135 18.49 -12.33 22.22
C ASP A 135 17.67 -13.64 22.23
N LEU A 136 17.56 -14.33 21.09
CA LEU A 136 16.91 -15.64 21.09
C LEU A 136 17.85 -16.68 21.71
N PRO A 137 17.36 -17.52 22.64
CA PRO A 137 18.18 -18.57 23.22
C PRO A 137 18.69 -19.51 22.10
N GLU A 138 19.99 -19.83 22.14
CA GLU A 138 20.60 -20.85 21.28
C GLU A 138 19.76 -22.13 21.36
N GLY A 139 19.09 -22.51 20.26
CA GLY A 139 18.25 -23.72 20.17
C GLY A 139 16.79 -23.50 19.75
N TYR A 140 16.32 -22.27 19.51
CA TYR A 140 14.94 -22.05 19.01
C TYR A 140 14.74 -22.44 17.52
N TYR A 141 15.83 -22.65 16.78
CA TYR A 141 15.81 -23.04 15.37
C TYR A 141 16.35 -24.46 15.13
N ASP A 142 16.12 -25.39 16.06
CA ASP A 142 16.20 -26.82 15.71
C ASP A 142 14.89 -27.22 15.01
N LEU A 143 14.69 -26.66 13.82
CA LEU A 143 13.81 -27.29 12.84
C LEU A 143 14.59 -28.50 12.36
N GLU A 144 14.50 -29.61 13.10
CA GLU A 144 14.69 -30.91 12.49
C GLU A 144 13.91 -30.87 11.19
N ALA A 145 14.63 -31.01 10.08
CA ALA A 145 14.03 -31.06 8.76
C ALA A 145 12.89 -32.08 8.87
N VAL A 146 11.65 -31.60 8.74
CA VAL A 146 10.52 -32.50 8.56
C VAL A 146 10.84 -33.16 7.23
N ASP A 147 11.36 -34.37 7.34
CA ASP A 147 11.65 -35.26 6.23
C ASP A 147 10.29 -35.59 5.64
N ASP A 148 9.88 -34.80 4.65
CA ASP A 148 8.72 -35.08 3.77
C ASP A 148 9.05 -36.27 2.85
N SER A 149 9.66 -37.32 3.39
CA SER A 149 9.76 -38.61 2.73
C SER A 149 8.40 -39.30 2.87
N ASP A 150 7.65 -39.24 1.79
CA ASP A 150 6.57 -40.16 1.41
C ASP A 150 6.71 -41.53 2.08
N ASP A 151 5.73 -41.90 2.90
CA ASP A 151 5.31 -43.29 3.04
C ASP A 151 3.78 -43.31 2.92
N GLU A 152 3.32 -43.75 1.74
CA GLU A 152 1.95 -44.25 1.53
C GLU A 152 1.75 -45.47 2.43
N GLU A 153 0.74 -45.47 3.30
CA GLU A 153 -0.03 -46.69 3.61
C GLU A 153 -1.40 -46.33 4.21
N ASP A 154 -2.44 -46.83 3.54
CA ASP A 154 -3.85 -46.77 3.92
C ASP A 154 -4.12 -47.36 5.32
N GLU A 155 -4.99 -46.75 6.12
CA GLU A 155 -6.12 -47.43 6.80
C GLU A 155 -7.01 -46.44 7.59
N GLU A 156 -8.33 -46.64 7.47
CA GLU A 156 -9.42 -45.79 7.98
C GLU A 156 -9.84 -46.20 9.44
N PRO A 157 -10.89 -45.61 10.06
CA PRO A 157 -10.82 -44.70 11.22
C PRO A 157 -11.21 -45.33 12.58
N ALA A 158 -10.70 -44.79 13.69
CA ALA A 158 -11.22 -45.11 15.04
C ALA A 158 -11.21 -43.93 16.02
N LYS A 159 -12.30 -43.86 16.79
CA LYS A 159 -12.70 -42.82 17.75
C LYS A 159 -11.90 -42.88 19.06
N ALA A 160 -11.82 -41.73 19.74
CA ALA A 160 -12.35 -41.46 21.10
C ALA A 160 -11.41 -40.65 22.00
N ASP A 161 -11.96 -39.51 22.47
CA ASP A 161 -11.93 -38.96 23.84
C ASP A 161 -10.62 -38.88 24.64
N GLY A 162 -10.27 -37.66 25.06
CA GLY A 162 -9.35 -37.43 26.19
C GLY A 162 -8.96 -35.96 26.44
N HIS A 163 -9.70 -35.29 27.34
CA HIS A 163 -9.40 -33.98 27.95
C HIS A 163 -7.95 -33.87 28.51
N SER A 164 -7.24 -32.73 28.43
CA SER A 164 -7.25 -31.59 29.40
C SER A 164 -5.94 -30.76 29.26
N PRO A 165 -5.74 -29.56 29.87
CA PRO A 165 -6.56 -28.36 29.99
C PRO A 165 -5.93 -27.10 29.33
N ALA A 166 -6.76 -26.08 29.15
CA ALA A 166 -6.44 -24.79 28.53
C ALA A 166 -5.51 -23.88 29.37
N ALA A 167 -4.48 -23.34 28.71
CA ALA A 167 -3.81 -22.10 29.13
C ALA A 167 -4.53 -20.90 28.49
N LYS A 168 -4.97 -19.96 29.34
CA LYS A 168 -5.67 -18.72 28.98
C LYS A 168 -4.82 -17.85 28.04
N GLN A 169 -5.30 -17.61 26.82
CA GLN A 169 -4.88 -16.45 26.03
C GLN A 169 -5.71 -15.22 26.43
N PRO A 170 -5.10 -14.03 26.58
CA PRO A 170 -5.86 -12.80 26.78
C PRO A 170 -6.62 -12.41 25.50
N ALA A 171 -7.89 -12.06 25.65
CA ALA A 171 -8.77 -11.68 24.56
C ALA A 171 -8.30 -10.42 23.82
N ALA A 172 -8.19 -10.49 22.50
CA ALA A 172 -8.04 -9.32 21.64
C ALA A 172 -9.33 -8.46 21.70
N PRO A 173 -9.23 -7.12 21.60
CA PRO A 173 -10.40 -6.25 21.60
C PRO A 173 -11.27 -6.50 20.37
N VAL A 174 -12.55 -6.78 20.62
CA VAL A 174 -13.59 -7.02 19.61
C VAL A 174 -13.81 -5.74 18.79
N VAL A 175 -13.34 -5.73 17.54
CA VAL A 175 -13.79 -4.77 16.53
C VAL A 175 -15.22 -5.15 16.16
N LYS A 176 -16.17 -4.24 16.41
CA LYS A 176 -17.59 -4.45 16.06
C LYS A 176 -17.73 -4.57 14.54
N ARG A 177 -18.52 -5.56 14.12
CA ARG A 177 -18.82 -5.83 12.70
C ARG A 177 -19.62 -4.68 12.06
N PRO A 178 -19.55 -4.51 10.73
CA PRO A 178 -20.06 -3.33 9.99
C PRO A 178 -21.59 -3.20 9.95
N GLU A 179 -22.30 -4.06 10.69
CA GLU A 179 -23.75 -4.24 10.60
C GLU A 179 -24.50 -3.21 11.48
N ASP A 180 -23.77 -2.47 12.33
CA ASP A 180 -24.29 -1.43 13.23
C ASP A 180 -24.17 0.01 12.68
N MET A 181 -23.70 0.20 11.44
CA MET A 181 -23.66 1.52 10.80
C MET A 181 -24.93 1.74 9.97
N GLY A 182 -25.98 2.21 10.65
CA GLY A 182 -27.20 2.69 9.99
C GLY A 182 -26.88 3.68 8.88
N ALA A 183 -27.46 3.44 7.70
CA ALA A 183 -27.47 4.23 6.48
C ALA A 183 -26.86 5.65 6.60
N LEU A 184 -25.57 5.78 6.26
CA LEU A 184 -24.97 7.07 5.95
C LEU A 184 -25.57 7.57 4.63
N ASP A 185 -26.51 8.48 4.80
CA ASP A 185 -27.22 9.19 3.75
C ASP A 185 -26.22 9.86 2.79
N SER A 186 -26.50 9.73 1.49
CA SER A 186 -25.65 10.10 0.35
C SER A 186 -25.31 11.60 0.21
N ASN A 187 -25.54 12.40 1.25
CA ASN A 187 -25.35 13.85 1.26
C ASN A 187 -24.06 14.34 1.94
N THR A 188 -23.33 13.50 2.69
CA THR A 188 -22.11 13.94 3.40
C THR A 188 -20.95 14.30 2.45
N TYR A 189 -20.99 13.84 1.20
CA TYR A 189 -19.98 14.19 0.19
C TYR A 189 -20.19 15.58 -0.43
N ARG A 190 -21.40 16.15 -0.28
CA ARG A 190 -21.78 17.41 -0.95
C ARG A 190 -21.55 18.65 -0.09
N ASP A 191 -21.47 18.49 1.23
CA ASP A 191 -21.38 19.62 2.17
C ASP A 191 -19.95 20.17 2.37
N ASN A 192 -18.91 19.39 2.05
CA ASN A 192 -17.53 19.87 2.11
C ASN A 192 -17.21 20.97 1.06
N TYR A 193 -18.02 21.10 0.01
CA TYR A 193 -17.86 22.14 -1.02
C TYR A 193 -18.50 23.49 -0.67
N ARG A 194 -19.30 23.59 0.40
CA ARG A 194 -19.99 24.84 0.76
C ARG A 194 -19.26 25.70 1.80
N PHE A 195 -18.27 25.19 2.52
CA PHE A 195 -17.61 25.94 3.60
C PHE A 195 -16.46 26.87 3.15
N ARG A 196 -16.06 26.87 1.87
CA ARG A 196 -14.91 27.67 1.41
C ARG A 196 -15.25 28.89 0.54
N GLN A 197 -16.52 29.28 0.40
CA GLN A 197 -16.91 30.54 -0.27
C GLN A 197 -17.10 31.75 0.68
N MET A 198 -16.84 31.63 1.98
CA MET A 198 -17.02 32.76 2.93
C MET A 198 -15.79 33.06 3.78
N LYS A 199 -14.63 33.28 3.15
CA LYS A 199 -13.52 34.05 3.76
C LYS A 199 -12.90 35.05 2.77
N GLY A 200 -13.76 35.85 2.17
CA GLY A 200 -13.38 37.02 1.38
C GLY A 200 -14.41 38.13 1.56
N LYS A 201 -14.23 38.91 2.62
CA LYS A 201 -14.79 40.24 2.95
C LYS A 201 -14.85 40.38 4.47
N VAL A 202 -13.84 40.99 5.10
CA VAL A 202 -13.79 42.40 5.54
C VAL A 202 -12.32 42.70 5.83
#